data_AF-A0A4S0RI00-F1
#
_entry.id   AF-A0A4S0RI00-F1
#
_cell.length_a   1.000
_cell.length_b   1.000
_cell.length_c   1.000
_cell.angle_alpha   90.00
_cell.angle_beta   90.00
_cell.angle_gamma   90.00
#
_symmetry.space_group_name_H-M   'P 1'
#
loop_
_entity.id
_entity.type
_entity.pdbx_description
1 polymer ?
#
loop_
_entity_poly.entity_id
_entity_poly.type
_entity_poly.pdbx_seq_one_letter_code
_entity_poly.pdbx_strand_id
1 'polypeptide(L)' 'MLANSNAAANLAVKDLARAKTFYEGTLGLRQVDDMAGELVVYKSGDTVINVYHSDFAGTNKATAVTWNVGDEIA' A
#
# COMPACT_ATOMS: atom_id res chain seq x y z
N MET A 1 -5.56 -16.20 17.48
CA MET A 1 -6.53 -16.38 16.37
C MET A 1 -6.40 -15.19 15.43
N LEU A 2 -6.36 -15.42 14.12
CA LEU A 2 -6.13 -14.36 13.11
C LEU A 2 -7.19 -13.26 13.14
N ALA A 3 -8.41 -13.57 13.59
CA ALA A 3 -9.50 -12.60 13.75
C ALA A 3 -9.17 -11.44 14.72
N ASN A 4 -8.14 -11.58 15.57
CA ASN A 4 -7.74 -10.57 16.54
C ASN A 4 -6.44 -9.87 16.13
N SER A 5 -6.04 -9.96 14.87
CA SER A 5 -4.78 -9.41 14.36
C SER A 5 -5.03 -8.48 13.18
N ASN A 6 -4.25 -7.40 13.10
CA ASN A 6 -4.29 -6.52 11.94
C ASN A 6 -3.82 -7.29 10.69
N ALA A 7 -4.50 -7.06 9.57
CA ALA A 7 -4.11 -7.57 8.27
C ALA A 7 -3.60 -6.42 7.39
N ALA A 8 -2.62 -6.70 6.54
CA ALA A 8 -2.04 -5.74 5.61
C ALA A 8 -2.46 -6.06 4.17
N ALA A 9 -2.80 -5.02 3.41
CA ALA A 9 -2.95 -5.13 1.95
C ALA A 9 -1.58 -5.18 1.28
N ASN A 10 -1.43 -6.00 0.23
CA ASN A 10 -0.19 -6.14 -0.52
C ASN A 10 -0.44 -5.75 -1.99
N LEU A 11 0.19 -4.66 -2.44
CA LEU A 11 -0.06 -4.02 -3.73
C LEU A 11 1.20 -4.07 -4.60
N ALA A 12 1.11 -4.78 -5.72
CA ALA A 12 2.20 -4.93 -6.67
C ALA A 12 2.35 -3.67 -7.56
N VAL A 13 3.57 -3.19 -7.73
CA VAL A 13 3.92 -2.09 -8.65
C VAL A 13 5.10 -2.49 -9.56
N LYS A 14 5.20 -1.85 -10.73
CA LYS A 14 6.31 -2.06 -11.68
C LYS A 14 7.53 -1.19 -11.38
N ASP A 15 7.33 -0.12 -10.61
CA ASP A 15 8.35 0.89 -10.35
C ASP A 15 8.08 1.48 -8.96
N LEU A 16 8.95 1.19 -8.01
CA LEU A 16 8.80 1.66 -6.63
C LEU A 16 9.10 3.14 -6.49
N ALA A 17 9.99 3.73 -7.28
CA ALA A 17 10.27 5.16 -7.20
C ALA A 17 9.05 5.97 -7.65
N ARG A 18 8.43 5.56 -8.76
CA ARG A 18 7.17 6.16 -9.22
C ARG A 18 6.03 5.92 -8.22
N ALA A 19 5.96 4.72 -7.64
CA ALA A 19 4.96 4.40 -6.63
C ALA A 19 5.11 5.30 -5.39
N LYS A 20 6.34 5.50 -4.89
CA LYS A 20 6.62 6.39 -3.76
C LYS A 20 6.06 7.80 -3.97
N THR A 21 6.35 8.40 -5.13
CA THR A 21 5.82 9.73 -5.48
C THR A 21 4.29 9.78 -5.45
N PHE A 22 3.61 8.71 -5.88
CA PHE A 22 2.15 8.65 -5.83
C PHE A 22 1.62 8.41 -4.40
N TYR A 23 2.09 7.38 -3.70
CA TYR A 23 1.57 7.03 -2.38
C TYR A 23 1.90 8.08 -1.32
N GLU A 24 3.08 8.70 -1.36
CA GLU A 24 3.47 9.74 -0.39
C GLU A 24 3.02 11.13 -0.84
N GLY A 25 3.23 11.47 -2.11
CA GLY A 25 2.94 12.81 -2.62
C GLY A 25 1.47 13.04 -2.95
N THR A 26 0.83 12.09 -3.62
CA THR A 26 -0.59 12.23 -4.03
C THR A 26 -1.55 11.75 -2.95
N LEU A 27 -1.29 10.59 -2.35
CA LEU A 27 -2.17 10.01 -1.32
C LEU A 27 -1.81 10.45 0.10
N GLY A 28 -0.67 11.12 0.31
CA GLY A 28 -0.27 11.63 1.63
C GLY A 28 0.10 10.54 2.63
N LEU A 29 0.35 9.30 2.18
CA LEU A 29 0.71 8.22 3.09
C LEU A 29 2.14 8.40 3.61
N ARG A 30 2.35 7.99 4.86
CA ARG A 30 3.67 8.06 5.51
C ARG A 30 4.37 6.71 5.45
N GLN A 31 5.56 6.66 4.86
CA GLN A 31 6.42 5.48 4.94
C GLN A 31 6.78 5.20 6.42
N VAL A 32 6.69 3.95 6.82
CA VAL A 32 7.05 3.48 8.17
C VAL A 32 8.13 2.42 8.18
N ASP A 33 8.35 1.75 7.06
CA ASP A 33 9.38 0.72 6.89
C ASP A 33 9.69 0.50 5.41
N ASP A 34 10.78 -0.19 5.10
CA ASP A 34 11.10 -0.71 3.77
C ASP A 34 11.89 -2.01 3.84
N MET A 35 11.88 -2.78 2.76
CA MET A 35 12.69 -4.00 2.67
C MET A 35 13.65 -3.91 1.49
N ALA A 36 14.86 -3.41 1.76
CA ALA A 36 15.99 -3.38 0.83
C ALA A 36 15.64 -2.78 -0.55
N GLY A 37 14.71 -1.82 -0.58
CA GLY A 37 14.25 -1.19 -1.82
C GLY A 37 13.33 -2.04 -2.71
N GLU A 38 12.91 -3.24 -2.30
CA GLU A 38 11.96 -4.11 -3.04
C GLU A 38 10.51 -3.95 -2.55
N LEU A 39 10.32 -3.35 -1.37
CA LEU A 39 9.03 -3.12 -0.76
C LEU A 39 9.08 -1.85 0.09
N VAL A 40 7.99 -1.10 0.09
CA VAL A 40 7.76 0.06 0.95
C VAL A 40 6.52 -0.19 1.79
N VAL A 41 6.59 0.06 3.09
CA VAL A 41 5.47 -0.08 4.02
C VAL A 41 4.91 1.29 4.35
N TYR A 42 3.62 1.48 4.12
CA TYR A 42 2.91 2.72 4.42
C TYR A 42 1.95 2.55 5.58
N LYS A 43 1.88 3.53 6.48
CA LYS A 43 0.86 3.57 7.55
C LYS A 43 -0.53 3.84 6.96
N SER A 44 -1.55 3.09 7.41
CA SER A 44 -2.94 3.37 7.06
C SER A 44 -3.89 2.96 8.21
N GLY A 45 -4.56 3.93 8.85
CA GLY A 45 -5.36 3.68 10.05
C GLY A 45 -4.54 2.95 11.12
N ASP A 46 -5.07 1.87 11.70
CA ASP A 46 -4.34 1.00 12.65
C ASP A 46 -3.46 -0.05 11.97
N THR A 47 -3.54 -0.19 10.65
CA THR A 47 -2.78 -1.18 9.87
C THR A 47 -1.71 -0.53 8.97
N VAL A 48 -1.19 -1.31 8.03
CA VAL A 48 -0.21 -0.93 7.02
C VAL A 48 -0.62 -1.43 5.64
N ILE A 49 -0.02 -0.83 4.62
CA ILE A 49 -0.10 -1.26 3.22
C ILE A 49 1.32 -1.52 2.74
N ASN A 50 1.53 -2.68 2.14
CA ASN A 50 2.79 -3.10 1.57
C ASN A 50 2.76 -2.85 0.06
N VAL A 51 3.60 -1.96 -0.43
CA VAL A 51 3.77 -1.69 -1.86
C VAL A 51 5.07 -2.30 -2.31
N TYR A 52 5.03 -3.28 -3.21
CA TYR A 52 6.19 -4.10 -3.57
C TYR A 52 6.41 -4.19 -5.07
N HIS A 53 7.67 -4.28 -5.48
CA HIS A 53 8.02 -4.47 -6.88
C HIS A 53 7.62 -5.87 -7.36
N SER A 54 7.02 -5.96 -8.55
CA SER A 54 6.69 -7.24 -9.17
C SER A 54 6.59 -7.15 -10.69
N ASP A 55 7.20 -8.12 -11.37
CA ASP A 55 7.07 -8.29 -12.82
C ASP A 55 5.62 -8.55 -13.28
N PHE A 56 4.76 -9.02 -12.37
CA PHE A 56 3.35 -9.29 -12.65
C PHE A 56 2.43 -8.07 -12.40
N ALA A 57 2.97 -6.94 -11.92
CA ALA A 57 2.17 -5.77 -11.61
C ALA A 57 1.32 -5.31 -12.81
N GLY A 58 0.06 -4.95 -12.56
CA GLY A 58 -0.92 -4.58 -13.59
C GLY A 58 -1.61 -5.75 -14.31
N THR A 59 -1.25 -7.01 -14.03
CA THR A 59 -1.96 -8.18 -14.60
C THR A 59 -3.03 -8.74 -13.68
N ASN A 60 -2.94 -8.42 -12.38
CA ASN A 60 -3.80 -8.97 -11.34
C ASN A 60 -5.27 -8.52 -11.54
N LYS A 61 -6.19 -9.46 -11.31
CA LYS A 61 -7.64 -9.26 -11.48
C LYS A 61 -8.40 -9.06 -10.17
N ALA A 62 -7.76 -9.28 -9.03
CA ALA A 62 -8.44 -9.33 -7.73
C ALA A 62 -7.73 -8.59 -6.57
N THR A 63 -6.48 -8.15 -6.73
CA THR A 63 -5.86 -7.31 -5.68
C THR A 63 -6.45 -5.91 -5.71
N ALA A 64 -7.10 -5.55 -4.62
CA ALA A 64 -7.60 -4.22 -4.36
C ALA A 64 -7.30 -3.83 -2.91
N VAL A 65 -7.22 -2.53 -2.68
CA VAL A 65 -7.32 -1.93 -1.36
C VAL A 65 -8.47 -0.93 -1.43
N THR A 66 -9.25 -0.84 -0.36
CA THR A 66 -10.38 0.09 -0.28
C THR A 66 -10.25 0.87 1.01
N TRP A 67 -10.30 2.19 0.89
CA TRP A 67 -10.45 3.09 2.03
C TRP A 67 -11.89 3.57 2.07
N ASN A 68 -12.57 3.31 3.17
CA ASN A 68 -13.87 3.93 3.44
C ASN A 68 -13.60 5.25 4.14
N VAL A 69 -13.60 6.34 3.37
CA VAL A 69 -13.21 7.67 3.84
C VAL A 69 -14.37 8.50 4.41
N GLY A 70 -15.61 7.99 4.33
CA GLY A 70 -16.80 8.74 4.77
C GLY A 70 -16.87 10.12 4.09
N ASP A 71 -17.16 11.15 4.88
CA ASP A 71 -17.24 12.55 4.43
C ASP A 71 -15.90 13.29 4.54
N GLU A 72 -14.80 12.60 4.87
CA GLU A 72 -13.48 13.24 5.09
C GLU A 72 -12.84 13.77 3.80
N ILE A 73 -13.22 13.20 2.65
CA ILE A 73 -12.70 13.58 1.33
C ILE A 73 -13.91 13.80 0.40
N ALA A 74 -14.05 15.03 -0.11
CA ALA A 74 -15.13 15.47 -1.00
C ALA A 74 -14.71 15.49 -2.48
#